data_AF-A0A0D3KXB6-F1
#
_entry.id   AF-A0A0D3KXB6-F1
#
_cell.length_a   1.000
_cell.length_b   1.000
_cell.length_c   1.000
_cell.angle_alpha   90.00
_cell.angle_beta   90.00
_cell.angle_gamma   90.00
#
_symmetry.space_group_name_H-M   'P 1'
#
loop_
_entity.id
_entity.type
_entity.pdbx_description
1 polymer ?
#
loop_
_entity_poly.entity_id
_entity_poly.type
_entity_poly.pdbx_seq_one_letter_code
_entity_poly.pdbx_strand_id
1 'polypeptide(L)'
;MDTAPSQSCCGCFDHPTCEAPSSGQSAAVWTCIELLVVVTLCWKQGLSPLDVPATYCRRLRLGLTGRTWADEIGAQVVGSDAPPPVATKNASARLLAVFCTGSAALLIIGLRSGFLCRPPSVGELTSLQALLSLPVPLIFPGLVEECFWRFMVLPDEAPAGWSSQHLLALAGFLAYHLDALHFAPRYIFVDPRFLAMAAVLGVACTDAAIATRTVWAGAFMHGLWVWAWLNCMGKCGG
;
A
#
# COMPACT_ATOMS: atom_id res chain seq x y z
N MET A 1 -29.40 7.31 45.07
CA MET A 1 -28.09 7.42 44.41
C MET A 1 -27.96 6.18 43.58
N ASP A 2 -28.51 6.23 42.37
CA ASP A 2 -28.57 5.09 41.46
C ASP A 2 -27.29 5.07 40.63
N THR A 3 -26.49 4.02 40.82
CA THR A 3 -25.31 3.74 40.02
C THR A 3 -25.75 3.28 38.63
N ALA A 4 -25.53 4.13 37.62
CA ALA A 4 -25.73 3.76 36.23
C ALA A 4 -24.84 2.56 35.84
N PRO A 5 -25.34 1.60 35.04
CA PRO A 5 -24.52 0.51 34.56
C PRO A 5 -23.54 1.00 33.51
N SER A 6 -22.26 0.66 33.69
CA SER A 6 -21.21 0.83 32.68
C SER A 6 -21.55 -0.03 31.45
N GLN A 7 -22.05 0.59 30.39
CA GLN A 7 -22.17 -0.05 29.09
C GLN A 7 -20.75 -0.35 28.57
N SER A 8 -20.35 -1.63 28.61
CA SER A 8 -19.16 -2.10 27.93
C SER A 8 -19.44 -2.15 26.43
N CYS A 9 -18.77 -1.31 25.66
CA CYS A 9 -18.85 -1.26 24.18
C CYS A 9 -18.10 -2.43 23.51
N CYS A 10 -18.28 -3.67 23.98
CA CYS A 10 -17.61 -4.86 23.44
C CYS A 10 -18.61 -5.90 22.91
N GLY A 11 -19.64 -5.47 22.18
CA GLY A 11 -20.74 -6.33 21.75
C GLY A 11 -20.76 -6.69 20.26
N CYS A 12 -19.63 -6.98 19.60
CA CYS A 12 -19.63 -7.28 18.15
C CYS A 12 -18.75 -8.46 17.68
N PHE A 13 -18.24 -9.33 18.55
CA PHE A 13 -17.36 -10.45 18.13
C PHE A 13 -17.88 -11.87 18.38
N ASP A 14 -19.18 -12.05 18.64
CA ASP A 14 -19.79 -13.37 18.79
C ASP A 14 -20.50 -13.87 17.51
N HIS A 15 -19.85 -13.71 16.34
CA HIS A 15 -20.31 -14.39 15.12
C HIS A 15 -19.44 -15.64 14.83
N PRO A 16 -20.00 -16.86 14.90
CA PRO A 16 -19.23 -18.11 14.84
C PRO A 16 -18.87 -18.59 13.41
N THR A 17 -18.64 -17.69 12.44
CA THR A 17 -18.44 -18.10 11.03
C THR A 17 -17.23 -17.48 10.32
N CYS A 18 -16.21 -17.01 11.04
CA CYS A 18 -14.92 -16.67 10.41
C CYS A 18 -14.07 -17.93 10.26
N GLU A 19 -14.38 -18.77 9.27
CA GLU A 19 -13.45 -19.80 8.82
C GLU A 19 -12.18 -19.12 8.31
N ALA A 20 -11.02 -19.53 8.86
CA ALA A 20 -9.74 -19.06 8.37
C ALA A 20 -9.60 -19.45 6.88
N PRO A 21 -9.13 -18.55 6.00
CA PRO A 21 -9.00 -18.85 4.59
C PRO A 21 -8.08 -20.06 4.40
N SER A 22 -8.56 -21.06 3.67
CA SER A 22 -7.82 -22.29 3.34
C SER A 22 -6.48 -21.93 2.67
N SER A 23 -5.42 -22.67 2.99
CA SER A 23 -4.04 -22.47 2.52
C SER A 23 -3.85 -22.36 0.99
N GLY A 24 -4.85 -22.73 0.19
CA GLY A 24 -4.86 -22.52 -1.27
C GLY A 24 -5.15 -21.07 -1.71
N GLN A 25 -5.77 -20.24 -0.87
CA GLN A 25 -6.12 -18.86 -1.21
C GLN A 25 -4.91 -17.92 -1.20
N SER A 26 -3.91 -18.18 -0.36
CA SER A 26 -2.68 -17.37 -0.32
C SER A 26 -1.85 -17.53 -1.59
N ALA A 27 -1.77 -18.74 -2.15
CA ALA A 27 -1.04 -19.00 -3.39
C ALA A 27 -1.67 -18.25 -4.59
N ALA A 28 -3.00 -18.24 -4.68
CA ALA A 28 -3.71 -17.52 -5.73
C ALA A 28 -3.48 -15.99 -5.66
N VAL A 29 -3.44 -15.42 -4.45
CA VAL A 29 -3.15 -14.00 -4.23
C VAL A 29 -1.73 -13.64 -4.69
N TRP A 30 -0.72 -14.46 -4.35
CA TRP A 30 0.65 -14.25 -4.81
C TRP A 30 0.77 -14.36 -6.34
N THR A 31 0.11 -15.34 -6.96
CA THR A 31 0.07 -15.47 -8.42
C THR A 31 -0.62 -14.28 -9.08
N CYS A 32 -1.70 -13.74 -8.49
CA CYS A 32 -2.36 -12.54 -9.00
C CYS A 32 -1.47 -11.30 -8.90
N ILE A 33 -0.73 -11.13 -7.79
CA ILE A 33 0.21 -10.03 -7.59
C ILE A 33 1.38 -10.13 -8.60
N GLU A 34 1.98 -11.30 -8.75
CA GLU A 34 3.05 -11.54 -9.74
C GLU A 34 2.56 -11.28 -11.16
N LEU A 35 1.34 -11.75 -11.51
CA LEU A 35 0.73 -11.47 -12.81
C LEU A 35 0.45 -9.98 -13.01
N LEU A 36 -0.04 -9.26 -11.99
CA LEU A 36 -0.30 -7.83 -12.07
C LEU A 36 0.99 -7.04 -12.29
N VAL A 37 2.07 -7.38 -11.56
CA VAL A 37 3.39 -6.77 -11.74
C VAL A 37 3.94 -7.06 -13.13
N VAL A 38 3.86 -8.30 -13.60
CA VAL A 38 4.34 -8.70 -14.93
C VAL A 38 3.55 -8.02 -16.05
N VAL A 39 2.21 -8.04 -15.99
CA VAL A 39 1.34 -7.40 -17.00
C VAL A 39 1.56 -5.88 -17.05
N THR A 40 1.70 -5.25 -15.88
CA THR A 40 2.02 -3.83 -15.73
C THR A 40 3.31 -3.44 -16.43
N LEU A 41 4.37 -4.21 -16.20
CA LEU A 41 5.69 -3.96 -16.78
C LEU A 41 5.70 -4.24 -18.29
N CYS A 42 5.00 -5.28 -18.74
CA CYS A 42 4.85 -5.57 -20.18
C CYS A 42 4.09 -4.45 -20.91
N TRP A 43 3.02 -3.91 -20.33
CA TRP A 43 2.28 -2.80 -20.92
C TRP A 43 3.16 -1.56 -21.10
N LYS A 44 3.96 -1.18 -20.08
CA LYS A 44 4.85 0.00 -20.16
C LYS A 44 5.93 -0.15 -21.23
N GLN A 45 6.32 -1.38 -21.57
CA GLN A 45 7.25 -1.70 -22.66
C GLN A 45 6.59 -1.77 -24.05
N GLY A 46 5.29 -1.49 -24.16
CA GLY A 46 4.55 -1.59 -25.42
C GLY A 46 4.27 -3.03 -25.87
N LEU A 47 4.39 -4.00 -24.96
CA LEU A 47 4.11 -5.41 -25.23
C LEU A 47 2.63 -5.70 -24.97
N SER A 48 1.97 -6.45 -25.86
CA SER A 48 0.57 -6.79 -25.66
C SER A 48 0.42 -7.83 -24.52
N PRO A 49 -0.64 -7.77 -23.70
CA PRO A 49 -0.90 -8.75 -22.64
C PRO A 49 -1.01 -10.20 -23.15
N LEU A 50 -1.35 -10.38 -24.44
CA LEU A 50 -1.46 -11.68 -25.10
C LEU A 50 -0.11 -12.27 -25.52
N ASP A 51 0.94 -11.44 -25.60
CA ASP A 51 2.30 -11.89 -25.89
C ASP A 51 3.04 -12.39 -24.63
N VAL A 52 2.49 -12.14 -23.44
CA VAL A 52 3.11 -12.45 -22.15
C VAL A 52 3.34 -13.96 -21.95
N PRO A 53 2.38 -14.87 -22.20
CA PRO A 53 2.61 -16.31 -22.01
C PRO A 53 3.64 -16.87 -22.98
N ALA A 54 3.63 -16.41 -24.24
CA ALA A 54 4.55 -16.87 -25.28
C ALA A 54 5.98 -16.35 -25.05
N THR A 55 6.13 -15.12 -24.56
CA THR A 55 7.44 -14.51 -24.28
C THR A 55 8.02 -15.04 -22.97
N TYR A 56 7.19 -15.28 -21.95
CA TYR A 56 7.58 -15.90 -20.68
C TYR A 56 8.03 -17.36 -20.87
N CYS A 57 7.26 -18.18 -21.60
CA CYS A 57 7.66 -19.55 -21.94
C CYS A 57 8.87 -19.63 -22.90
N ARG A 58 9.02 -18.69 -23.85
CA ARG A 58 10.19 -18.65 -24.74
C ARG A 58 11.46 -18.20 -24.02
N ARG A 59 11.38 -17.28 -23.05
CA ARG A 59 12.54 -16.80 -22.28
C ARG A 59 12.99 -17.74 -21.16
N LEU A 60 12.08 -18.46 -20.50
CA LEU A 60 12.42 -19.59 -19.62
C LEU A 60 13.16 -20.71 -20.36
N ARG A 61 12.81 -20.93 -21.64
CA ARG A 61 13.49 -21.90 -22.52
C ARG A 61 14.88 -21.45 -23.01
N LEU A 62 15.19 -20.15 -22.93
CA LEU A 62 16.46 -19.55 -23.34
C LEU A 62 17.47 -19.40 -22.18
N GLY A 63 17.14 -19.86 -20.97
CA GLY A 63 18.08 -19.85 -19.84
C GLY A 63 18.40 -18.45 -19.29
N LEU A 64 17.57 -17.44 -19.58
CA LEU A 64 17.69 -16.12 -18.95
C LEU A 64 17.32 -16.26 -17.47
N THR A 65 18.35 -16.42 -16.63
CA THR A 65 18.21 -16.50 -15.18
C THR A 65 17.69 -15.18 -14.60
N GLY A 66 17.02 -15.24 -13.45
CA GLY A 66 16.45 -14.07 -12.75
C GLY A 66 17.43 -12.92 -12.48
N ARG A 67 18.74 -13.12 -12.68
CA ARG A 67 19.76 -12.04 -12.70
C ARG A 67 19.47 -11.00 -13.76
N THR A 68 19.15 -11.39 -14.99
CA THR A 68 18.90 -10.43 -16.08
C THR A 68 17.70 -9.52 -15.80
N TRP A 69 16.70 -10.02 -15.07
CA TRP A 69 15.52 -9.25 -14.65
C TRP A 69 15.84 -8.30 -13.47
N ALA A 70 16.63 -8.78 -12.50
CA ALA A 70 17.15 -7.96 -11.41
C ALA A 70 18.14 -6.89 -11.90
N ASP A 71 18.87 -7.16 -12.98
CA ASP A 71 19.80 -6.22 -13.61
C ASP A 71 19.05 -5.14 -14.39
N GLU A 72 17.88 -5.43 -14.96
CA GLU A 72 17.06 -4.48 -15.73
C GLU A 72 16.18 -3.60 -14.84
N ILE A 73 15.56 -4.19 -13.80
CA ILE A 73 14.97 -3.42 -12.70
C ILE A 73 16.06 -2.67 -11.95
N GLY A 74 17.21 -3.30 -11.71
CA GLY A 74 18.40 -2.67 -11.15
C GLY A 74 18.86 -1.49 -11.99
N ALA A 75 18.92 -1.61 -13.31
CA ALA A 75 19.31 -0.53 -14.21
C ALA A 75 18.27 0.59 -14.32
N GLN A 76 16.99 0.35 -13.99
CA GLN A 76 15.95 1.38 -13.90
C GLN A 76 15.78 1.98 -12.48
N VAL A 77 16.06 1.20 -11.44
CA VAL A 77 16.08 1.62 -10.01
C VAL A 77 17.39 2.34 -9.67
N VAL A 78 18.49 1.98 -10.33
CA VAL A 78 19.80 2.65 -10.30
C VAL A 78 19.95 3.63 -11.46
N GLY A 79 19.15 3.47 -12.51
CA GLY A 79 18.70 4.53 -13.42
C GLY A 79 19.77 5.44 -14.00
N SER A 80 20.60 4.91 -14.91
CA SER A 80 21.22 5.62 -16.05
C SER A 80 22.18 6.78 -15.72
N ASP A 81 22.99 7.21 -16.69
CA ASP A 81 23.87 8.39 -16.58
C ASP A 81 23.16 9.74 -16.37
N ALA A 82 21.87 9.72 -16.00
CA ALA A 82 21.21 10.88 -15.42
C ALA A 82 21.94 11.20 -14.10
N PRO A 83 22.35 12.47 -13.88
CA PRO A 83 22.93 12.84 -12.59
C PRO A 83 21.97 12.37 -11.50
N PRO A 84 22.47 11.70 -10.44
CA PRO A 84 21.61 11.20 -9.37
C PRO A 84 20.69 12.36 -8.98
N PRO A 85 19.36 12.14 -8.87
CA PRO A 85 18.45 13.22 -8.52
C PRO A 85 19.05 13.83 -7.27
N VAL A 86 19.57 15.06 -7.41
CA VAL A 86 20.30 15.71 -6.34
C VAL A 86 19.27 15.76 -5.25
N ALA A 87 19.42 14.89 -4.25
CA ALA A 87 18.60 14.90 -3.07
C ALA A 87 18.92 16.23 -2.43
N THR A 88 18.19 17.25 -2.86
CA THR A 88 18.32 18.58 -2.30
C THR A 88 18.09 18.38 -0.81
N LYS A 89 18.82 19.08 0.05
CA LYS A 89 18.61 19.01 1.50
C LYS A 89 17.13 19.19 1.89
N ASN A 90 16.33 19.77 0.99
CA ASN A 90 14.90 19.97 1.10
C ASN A 90 14.08 18.68 0.91
N ALA A 91 14.54 17.69 0.15
CA ALA A 91 13.80 16.45 -0.09
C ALA A 91 13.68 15.60 1.18
N SER A 92 14.76 15.41 1.94
CA SER A 92 14.71 14.67 3.21
C SER A 92 13.89 15.39 4.28
N ALA A 93 14.02 16.72 4.37
CA ALA A 93 13.20 17.54 5.26
C ALA A 93 11.71 17.46 4.90
N ARG A 94 11.38 17.48 3.60
CA ARG A 94 10.01 17.33 3.10
C ARG A 94 9.45 15.94 3.39
N LEU A 95 10.21 14.87 3.14
CA LEU A 95 9.80 13.50 3.47
C LEU A 95 9.54 13.34 4.97
N LEU A 96 10.43 13.87 5.82
CA LEU A 96 10.23 13.83 7.26
C LEU A 96 8.97 14.59 7.66
N ALA A 97 8.77 15.79 7.12
CA ALA A 97 7.57 16.59 7.38
C ALA A 97 6.29 15.86 6.95
N VAL A 98 6.27 15.28 5.74
CA VAL A 98 5.14 14.49 5.21
C VAL A 98 4.88 13.26 6.08
N PHE A 99 5.92 12.51 6.44
CA PHE A 99 5.78 11.34 7.29
C PHE A 99 5.22 11.69 8.68
N CYS A 100 5.77 12.73 9.32
CA CYS A 100 5.32 13.16 10.64
C CYS A 100 3.88 13.71 10.61
N THR A 101 3.57 14.57 9.64
CA THR A 101 2.24 15.19 9.51
C THR A 101 1.19 14.16 9.09
N GLY A 102 1.50 13.27 8.14
CA GLY A 102 0.64 12.15 7.76
C GLY A 102 0.39 11.20 8.92
N SER A 103 1.43 10.81 9.66
CA SER A 103 1.28 9.96 10.86
C SER A 103 0.39 10.62 11.91
N ALA A 104 0.60 11.91 12.20
CA ALA A 104 -0.23 12.65 13.14
C ALA A 104 -1.69 12.73 12.66
N ALA A 105 -1.93 13.02 11.38
CA ALA A 105 -3.26 13.10 10.81
C ALA A 105 -4.00 11.76 10.85
N LEU A 106 -3.34 10.66 10.46
CA LEU A 106 -3.89 9.30 10.53
C LEU A 106 -4.28 8.93 11.96
N LEU A 107 -3.39 9.18 12.93
CA LEU A 107 -3.66 8.92 14.34
C LEU A 107 -4.82 9.77 14.87
N ILE A 108 -4.84 11.07 14.57
CA ILE A 108 -5.90 11.98 15.02
C ILE A 108 -7.23 11.56 14.43
N ILE A 109 -7.32 11.35 13.11
CA ILE A 109 -8.57 10.96 12.44
C ILE A 109 -9.03 9.61 12.97
N GLY A 110 -8.14 8.62 13.01
CA GLY A 110 -8.47 7.27 13.42
C GLY A 110 -8.95 7.20 14.87
N LEU A 111 -8.22 7.81 15.81
CA LEU A 111 -8.58 7.78 17.23
C LEU A 111 -9.81 8.65 17.54
N ARG A 112 -9.95 9.83 16.93
CA ARG A 112 -11.10 10.74 17.19
C ARG A 112 -12.39 10.22 16.58
N SER A 113 -12.33 9.54 15.44
CA SER A 113 -13.50 8.94 14.78
C SER A 113 -13.88 7.56 15.33
N GLY A 114 -13.08 7.05 16.27
CA GLY A 114 -13.22 5.70 16.83
C GLY A 114 -12.81 4.58 15.87
N PHE A 115 -12.39 4.90 14.64
CA PHE A 115 -11.98 3.89 13.66
C PHE A 115 -10.76 3.11 14.15
N LEU A 116 -9.74 3.80 14.67
CA LEU A 116 -8.60 3.19 15.34
C LEU A 116 -8.90 3.10 16.83
N CYS A 117 -8.67 1.93 17.39
CA CYS A 117 -8.71 1.71 18.82
C CYS A 117 -7.48 0.92 19.26
N ARG A 118 -7.21 0.96 20.57
CA ARG A 118 -6.23 0.04 21.17
C ARG A 118 -6.58 -1.37 20.71
N PRO A 119 -5.57 -2.16 20.30
CA PRO A 119 -5.84 -3.47 19.75
C PRO A 119 -6.70 -4.26 20.75
N PRO A 120 -7.75 -4.97 20.32
CA PRO A 120 -8.27 -6.07 21.12
C PRO A 120 -7.08 -6.98 21.44
N SER A 121 -7.10 -7.66 22.58
CA SER A 121 -6.04 -8.58 22.98
C SER A 121 -5.98 -9.79 22.03
N VAL A 122 -5.58 -9.58 20.78
CA VAL A 122 -5.13 -10.65 19.89
C VAL A 122 -3.90 -11.22 20.59
N GLY A 123 -4.01 -12.50 20.97
CA GLY A 123 -3.01 -13.19 21.80
C GLY A 123 -1.60 -12.83 21.37
N GLU A 124 -0.81 -12.34 22.33
CA GLU A 124 0.52 -11.75 22.20
C GLU A 124 1.28 -12.22 20.95
N LEU A 125 1.10 -11.51 19.82
CA LEU A 125 2.10 -11.59 18.76
C LEU A 125 3.38 -11.11 19.43
N THR A 126 4.36 -12.00 19.51
CA THR A 126 5.68 -11.61 20.01
C THR A 126 6.19 -10.44 19.15
N SER A 127 6.94 -9.51 19.74
CA SER A 127 7.51 -8.38 18.98
C SER A 127 8.26 -8.84 17.72
N LEU A 128 8.81 -10.06 17.76
CA LEU A 128 9.45 -10.71 16.62
C LEU A 128 8.44 -11.07 15.51
N GLN A 129 7.29 -11.67 15.83
CA GLN A 129 6.26 -11.99 14.83
C GLN A 129 5.69 -10.73 14.17
N ALA A 130 5.45 -9.67 14.96
CA ALA A 130 5.02 -8.39 14.43
C ALA A 130 6.06 -7.84 13.43
N LEU A 131 7.35 -7.85 13.79
CA LEU A 131 8.44 -7.41 12.90
C LEU A 131 8.53 -8.27 11.64
N LEU A 132 8.43 -9.59 11.77
CA LEU A 132 8.48 -10.53 10.64
C LEU A 132 7.29 -10.38 9.69
N SER A 133 6.19 -9.77 10.13
CA SER A 133 5.05 -9.48 9.25
C SER A 133 5.24 -8.26 8.36
N LEU A 134 6.21 -7.36 8.65
CA LEU A 134 6.45 -6.11 7.91
C LEU A 134 6.64 -6.26 6.39
N PRO A 135 7.32 -7.29 5.87
CA PRO A 135 7.48 -7.46 4.42
C PRO A 135 6.15 -7.59 3.67
N VAL A 136 5.10 -8.14 4.30
CA VAL A 136 3.81 -8.35 3.67
C VAL A 136 3.15 -7.02 3.27
N PRO A 137 2.78 -6.10 4.21
CA PRO A 137 2.19 -4.80 3.87
C PRO A 137 3.14 -3.90 3.09
N LEU A 138 4.46 -4.10 3.21
CA LEU A 138 5.44 -3.37 2.41
C LEU A 138 5.40 -3.77 0.93
N ILE A 139 5.23 -5.05 0.62
CA ILE A 139 5.08 -5.51 -0.76
C ILE A 139 3.65 -5.24 -1.25
N PHE A 140 2.64 -5.69 -0.50
CA PHE A 140 1.24 -5.51 -0.81
C PHE A 140 0.46 -5.11 0.46
N PRO A 141 -0.10 -3.89 0.51
CA PRO A 141 -0.32 -2.98 -0.62
C PRO A 141 0.87 -2.09 -1.01
N GLY A 142 1.86 -1.90 -0.13
CA GLY A 142 2.84 -0.81 -0.20
C GLY A 142 3.52 -0.63 -1.56
N LEU A 143 4.23 -1.62 -2.06
CA LEU A 143 4.97 -1.49 -3.32
C LEU A 143 4.05 -1.61 -4.54
N VAL A 144 3.15 -2.58 -4.54
CA VAL A 144 2.30 -2.88 -5.70
C VAL A 144 1.36 -1.73 -6.03
N GLU A 145 0.66 -1.18 -5.03
CA GLU A 145 -0.28 -0.07 -5.25
C GLU A 145 0.48 1.22 -5.60
N GLU A 146 1.63 1.48 -4.99
CA GLU A 146 2.43 2.65 -5.32
C GLU A 146 2.99 2.56 -6.74
N CYS A 147 3.45 1.39 -7.20
CA CYS A 147 3.83 1.18 -8.60
C CYS A 147 2.67 1.47 -9.55
N PHE A 148 1.48 0.95 -9.26
CA PHE A 148 0.31 1.20 -10.10
C PHE A 148 -0.04 2.71 -10.13
N TRP A 149 -0.30 3.31 -8.98
CA TRP A 149 -0.80 4.68 -8.90
C TRP A 149 0.24 5.76 -9.22
N ARG A 150 1.54 5.54 -8.92
CA ARG A 150 2.57 6.59 -9.03
C ARG A 150 3.50 6.37 -10.20
N PHE A 151 3.70 5.12 -10.65
CA PHE A 151 4.59 4.82 -11.77
C PHE A 151 3.86 4.52 -13.08
N MET A 152 2.64 3.97 -13.04
CA MET A 152 1.84 3.75 -14.27
C MET A 152 0.87 4.89 -14.56
N VAL A 153 0.12 5.33 -13.54
CA VAL A 153 -0.98 6.30 -13.76
C VAL A 153 -0.45 7.73 -13.92
N LEU A 154 0.63 8.09 -13.24
CA LEU A 154 1.26 9.40 -13.40
C LEU A 154 2.25 9.41 -14.57
N PRO A 155 2.34 10.50 -15.34
CA PRO A 155 3.30 10.58 -16.43
C PRO A 155 4.74 10.72 -15.91
N ASP A 156 5.70 10.24 -16.71
CA ASP A 156 7.13 10.29 -16.39
C ASP A 156 7.63 11.76 -16.20
N GLU A 157 7.04 12.70 -16.94
CA GLU A 157 7.34 14.15 -16.94
C GLU A 157 6.42 14.95 -15.98
N ALA A 158 6.05 14.38 -14.83
CA ALA A 158 5.19 15.09 -13.88
C ALA A 158 5.84 16.42 -13.42
N PRO A 159 5.06 17.51 -13.29
CA PRO A 159 5.58 18.81 -12.86
C PRO A 159 6.23 18.73 -11.47
N ALA A 160 7.03 19.74 -11.11
CA ALA A 160 7.71 19.81 -9.80
C ALA A 160 6.75 19.93 -8.59
N GLY A 161 5.44 19.94 -8.82
CA GLY A 161 4.41 20.08 -7.81
C GLY A 161 3.13 19.34 -8.19
N TRP A 162 2.07 19.61 -7.42
CA TRP A 162 0.76 19.03 -7.65
C TRP A 162 0.18 19.43 -9.01
N SER A 163 -0.52 18.49 -9.64
CA SER A 163 -1.20 18.68 -10.94
C SER A 163 -2.57 18.03 -10.92
N SER A 164 -3.39 18.30 -11.93
CA SER A 164 -4.69 17.66 -12.10
C SER A 164 -4.59 16.13 -12.22
N GLN A 165 -3.52 15.59 -12.80
CA GLN A 165 -3.29 14.14 -12.87
C GLN A 165 -3.02 13.53 -11.50
N HIS A 166 -2.29 14.23 -10.62
CA HIS A 166 -2.11 13.78 -9.24
C HIS A 166 -3.43 13.72 -8.48
N LEU A 167 -4.30 14.72 -8.69
CA LEU A 167 -5.63 14.74 -8.10
C LEU A 167 -6.52 13.63 -8.67
N LEU A 168 -6.43 13.36 -9.98
CA LEU A 168 -7.17 12.27 -10.62
C LEU A 168 -6.69 10.89 -10.15
N ALA A 169 -5.37 10.70 -10.02
CA ALA A 169 -4.79 9.47 -9.47
C ALA A 169 -5.22 9.25 -8.01
N LEU A 170 -5.24 10.31 -7.20
CA LEU A 170 -5.74 10.24 -5.83
C LEU A 170 -7.24 9.90 -5.78
N ALA A 171 -8.05 10.52 -6.63
CA ALA A 171 -9.48 10.21 -6.74
C ALA A 171 -9.71 8.75 -7.18
N GLY A 172 -8.93 8.27 -8.16
CA GLY A 172 -8.93 6.88 -8.60
C GLY A 172 -8.52 5.92 -7.49
N PHE A 173 -7.49 6.24 -6.72
CA PHE A 173 -7.05 5.48 -5.54
C PHE A 173 -8.17 5.35 -4.51
N LEU A 174 -8.90 6.43 -4.21
CA LEU A 174 -10.04 6.39 -3.30
C LEU A 174 -11.21 5.58 -3.88
N ALA A 175 -11.49 5.71 -5.18
CA ALA A 175 -12.53 4.95 -5.85
C ALA A 175 -12.21 3.45 -5.89
N TYR A 176 -10.95 3.08 -6.06
CA TYR A 176 -10.48 1.69 -5.95
C TYR A 176 -10.80 1.09 -4.58
N HIS A 177 -10.69 1.87 -3.50
CA HIS A 177 -11.10 1.46 -2.17
C HIS A 177 -12.63 1.35 -2.00
N LEU A 178 -13.45 1.90 -2.89
CA LEU A 178 -14.90 1.68 -2.83
C LEU A 178 -15.33 0.31 -3.38
N ASP A 179 -14.44 -0.39 -4.09
CA ASP A 179 -14.75 -1.68 -4.73
C ASP A 179 -14.48 -2.89 -3.80
N ALA A 180 -15.24 -3.95 -4.03
CA ALA A 180 -15.20 -5.21 -3.27
C ALA A 180 -14.01 -6.11 -3.64
N LEU A 181 -13.06 -5.62 -4.46
CA LEU A 181 -11.87 -6.37 -4.86
C LEU A 181 -10.91 -6.65 -3.69
N HIS A 182 -11.08 -5.96 -2.57
CA HIS A 182 -10.33 -6.24 -1.36
C HIS A 182 -10.80 -7.55 -0.74
N PHE A 183 -9.86 -8.49 -0.51
CA PHE A 183 -10.11 -9.74 0.22
C PHE A 183 -10.45 -9.52 1.71
N ALA A 184 -10.43 -8.28 2.17
CA ALA A 184 -10.83 -7.90 3.52
C ALA A 184 -12.29 -7.41 3.53
N PRO A 185 -12.95 -7.39 4.71
CA PRO A 185 -14.38 -7.13 4.78
C PRO A 185 -14.78 -5.78 4.17
N ARG A 186 -15.68 -5.82 3.18
CA ARG A 186 -16.12 -4.63 2.42
C ARG A 186 -16.54 -3.45 3.28
N TYR A 187 -17.15 -3.70 4.44
CA TYR A 187 -17.60 -2.67 5.37
C TYR A 187 -16.46 -1.81 5.95
N ILE A 188 -15.21 -2.27 5.87
CA ILE A 188 -14.03 -1.48 6.25
C ILE A 188 -13.73 -0.43 5.20
N PHE A 189 -13.78 -0.81 3.92
CA PHE A 189 -13.30 0.01 2.82
C PHE A 189 -14.31 1.06 2.35
N VAL A 190 -15.61 0.80 2.55
CA VAL A 190 -16.67 1.80 2.30
C VAL A 190 -16.90 2.75 3.48
N ASP A 191 -16.19 2.55 4.59
CA ASP A 191 -16.29 3.41 5.77
C ASP A 191 -15.69 4.80 5.45
N PRO A 192 -16.44 5.90 5.58
CA PRO A 192 -15.91 7.23 5.27
C PRO A 192 -14.69 7.61 6.12
N ARG A 193 -14.56 7.05 7.33
CA ARG A 193 -13.39 7.25 8.20
C ARG A 193 -12.15 6.58 7.63
N PHE A 194 -12.30 5.37 7.10
CA PHE A 194 -11.23 4.67 6.38
C PHE A 194 -10.83 5.46 5.14
N LEU A 195 -11.79 5.90 4.32
CA LEU A 195 -11.51 6.67 3.11
C LEU A 195 -10.81 8.01 3.40
N ALA A 196 -11.15 8.67 4.51
CA ALA A 196 -10.44 9.88 4.94
C ALA A 196 -8.97 9.60 5.29
N MET A 197 -8.69 8.48 5.98
CA MET A 197 -7.32 8.07 6.28
C MET A 197 -6.58 7.60 5.02
N ALA A 198 -7.24 6.86 4.13
CA ALA A 198 -6.69 6.48 2.83
C ALA A 198 -6.35 7.73 2.01
N ALA A 199 -7.17 8.78 2.06
CA ALA A 199 -6.87 10.05 1.38
C ALA A 199 -5.61 10.72 1.94
N VAL A 200 -5.43 10.75 3.27
CA VAL A 200 -4.20 11.27 3.90
C VAL A 200 -2.98 10.47 3.46
N LEU A 201 -3.07 9.14 3.47
CA LEU A 201 -2.01 8.25 3.00
C LEU A 201 -1.69 8.53 1.53
N GLY A 202 -2.72 8.61 0.68
CA GLY A 202 -2.59 8.87 -0.74
C GLY A 202 -1.92 10.21 -1.05
N VAL A 203 -2.29 11.27 -0.32
CA VAL A 203 -1.66 12.60 -0.40
C VAL A 203 -0.19 12.53 -0.01
N ALA A 204 0.12 11.88 1.11
CA ALA A 204 1.50 11.77 1.58
C ALA A 204 2.39 11.00 0.60
N CYS A 205 1.94 9.85 0.10
CA CYS A 205 2.67 9.07 -0.90
C CYS A 205 2.89 9.86 -2.20
N THR A 206 1.88 10.61 -2.65
CA THR A 206 2.00 11.50 -3.82
C THR A 206 3.02 12.61 -3.56
N ASP A 207 3.00 13.23 -2.37
CA ASP A 207 3.96 14.27 -2.02
C ASP A 207 5.40 13.73 -1.96
N ALA A 208 5.57 12.52 -1.41
CA ALA A 208 6.84 11.82 -1.41
C ALA A 208 7.33 11.50 -2.83
N ALA A 209 6.45 11.03 -3.71
CA ALA A 209 6.78 10.78 -5.11
C ALA A 209 7.22 12.06 -5.85
N ILE A 210 6.52 13.18 -5.62
CA ILE A 210 6.91 14.49 -6.17
C ILE A 210 8.29 14.91 -5.65
N ALA A 211 8.55 14.71 -4.36
CA ALA A 211 9.78 15.14 -3.69
C ALA A 211 11.01 14.34 -4.11
N THR A 212 10.85 13.03 -4.37
CA THR A 212 11.98 12.10 -4.53
C THR A 212 12.10 11.50 -5.92
N ARG A 213 11.02 11.55 -6.71
CA ARG A 213 10.90 10.84 -8.00
C ARG A 213 11.16 9.34 -7.90
N THR A 214 10.87 8.74 -6.74
CA THR A 214 10.97 7.30 -6.52
C THR A 214 9.72 6.75 -5.85
N VAL A 215 9.32 5.55 -6.29
CA VAL A 215 8.21 4.79 -5.70
C VAL A 215 8.53 4.31 -4.28
N TRP A 216 9.81 4.11 -3.96
CA TRP A 216 10.23 3.52 -2.69
C TRP A 216 9.82 4.37 -1.49
N ALA A 217 9.91 5.70 -1.60
CA ALA A 217 9.51 6.59 -0.51
C ALA A 217 8.02 6.42 -0.17
N GLY A 218 7.15 6.37 -1.19
CA GLY A 218 5.73 6.06 -1.02
C GLY A 218 5.50 4.66 -0.46
N ALA A 219 6.14 3.64 -1.05
CA ALA A 219 5.99 2.24 -0.65
C ALA A 219 6.34 2.00 0.83
N PHE A 220 7.43 2.60 1.32
CA PHE A 220 7.81 2.51 2.73
C PHE A 220 6.80 3.18 3.65
N MET A 221 6.34 4.39 3.34
CA MET A 221 5.34 5.08 4.18
C MET A 221 4.01 4.32 4.19
N HIS A 222 3.53 3.93 3.01
CA HIS A 222 2.30 3.16 2.84
C HIS A 222 2.37 1.86 3.62
N GLY A 223 3.39 1.04 3.35
CA GLY A 223 3.57 -0.25 4.00
C GLY A 223 3.72 -0.13 5.51
N LEU A 224 4.46 0.87 6.01
CA LEU A 224 4.66 1.07 7.44
C LEU A 224 3.38 1.52 8.15
N TRP A 225 2.58 2.40 7.55
CA TRP A 225 1.30 2.81 8.14
C TRP A 225 0.26 1.68 8.14
N VAL A 226 0.17 0.90 7.06
CA VAL A 226 -0.70 -0.28 7.02
C VAL A 226 -0.23 -1.33 8.01
N TRP A 227 1.09 -1.58 8.09
CA TRP A 227 1.66 -2.49 9.08
C TRP A 227 1.34 -2.06 10.51
N ALA A 228 1.52 -0.77 10.83
CA ALA A 228 1.23 -0.22 12.15
C ALA A 228 -0.26 -0.30 12.48
N TRP A 229 -1.13 -0.06 11.49
CA TRP A 229 -2.56 -0.26 11.67
C TRP A 229 -2.90 -1.72 11.98
N LEU A 230 -2.34 -2.68 11.23
CA LEU A 230 -2.65 -4.11 11.40
C LEU A 230 -2.07 -4.71 12.69
N ASN A 231 -0.89 -4.27 13.13
CA ASN A 231 -0.16 -4.89 14.26
C ASN A 231 -0.25 -4.09 15.56
N CYS A 232 -0.39 -2.77 15.50
CA CYS A 232 -0.39 -1.92 16.70
C CYS A 232 -1.78 -1.40 17.05
N MET A 233 -2.75 -1.51 16.15
CA MET A 233 -4.10 -0.94 16.30
C MET A 233 -5.14 -1.95 15.81
N GLY A 234 -6.40 -1.72 16.16
CA GLY A 234 -7.54 -2.48 15.61
C GLY A 234 -8.56 -1.55 15.00
N LYS A 235 -9.50 -2.10 14.22
CA LYS A 235 -10.76 -1.39 13.91
C LYS A 235 -11.72 -1.52 15.08
N CYS A 236 -12.26 -0.40 15.57
CA CYS A 236 -13.43 -0.41 16.48
C CYS A 236 -14.56 0.43 15.89
N GLY A 237 -15.79 0.10 16.28
CA GLY A 237 -17.00 0.81 15.87
C GLY A 237 -17.58 0.33 14.54
N GLY A 238 -18.75 -0.31 14.64
CA GLY A 238 -19.72 -0.45 13.55
C GLY A 238 -20.56 0.80 13.41
#